data_AF-A0A7C6DVG3-F1
#
_entry.id   AF-A0A7C6DVG3-F1
#
_cell.length_a   1.000
_cell.length_b   1.000
_cell.length_c   1.000
_cell.angle_alpha   90.00
_cell.angle_beta   90.00
_cell.angle_gamma   90.00
#
_symmetry.space_group_name_H-M   'P 1'
#
loop_
_entity.id
_entity.type
_entity.pdbx_description
1 polymer ?
#
loop_
_entity_poly.entity_id
_entity_poly.type
_entity_poly.pdbx_seq_one_letter_code
_entity_poly.pdbx_strand_id
1 'polypeptide(L)'
;MVERLTVIFFIALCLLLGVYLILAPWDLLFGNWSENYLLAVVTDNSGLDIIRRTVVSNWFRGAVTGLGVVNLLIAFWEAAHFEQSVAMLRGGTSNDKRQ
;
A
#
# COMPACT_ATOMS: atom_id res chain seq x y z
N MET A 1 -10.61 12.40 -20.03
CA MET A 1 -9.47 11.50 -20.37
C MET A 1 -8.59 11.29 -19.15
N VAL A 2 -8.38 12.34 -18.36
CA VAL A 2 -7.67 12.32 -17.07
C VAL A 2 -8.27 11.31 -16.10
N GLU A 3 -9.61 11.19 -16.02
CA GLU A 3 -10.29 10.33 -15.05
C GLU A 3 -9.93 8.85 -15.23
N ARG A 4 -9.91 8.40 -16.49
CA ARG A 4 -9.48 7.04 -16.85
C ARG A 4 -8.02 6.79 -16.45
N LEU A 5 -7.15 7.75 -16.72
CA LEU A 5 -5.74 7.66 -16.36
C LEU A 5 -5.55 7.60 -14.83
N THR A 6 -6.32 8.39 -14.07
CA THR A 6 -6.29 8.39 -12.61
C THR A 6 -6.69 7.04 -12.05
N VAL A 7 -7.77 6.41 -12.55
CA VAL A 7 -8.19 5.07 -12.10
C VAL A 7 -7.13 4.02 -12.44
N ILE A 8 -6.56 4.06 -13.65
CA ILE A 8 -5.48 3.14 -14.05
C ILE A 8 -4.27 3.31 -13.12
N PHE A 9 -3.87 4.54 -12.83
CA PHE A 9 -2.75 4.82 -11.94
C PHE A 9 -3.03 4.35 -10.51
N PHE A 10 -4.25 4.56 -10.01
CA PHE A 10 -4.68 4.07 -8.70
C PHE A 10 -4.61 2.53 -8.61
N ILE A 11 -5.11 1.82 -9.63
CA ILE A 11 -5.01 0.36 -9.71
C ILE A 11 -3.54 -0.08 -9.71
N ALA A 12 -2.71 0.54 -10.55
CA ALA A 12 -1.30 0.22 -10.64
C ALA A 12 -0.56 0.46 -9.32
N LEU A 13 -0.85 1.55 -8.61
CA LEU A 13 -0.31 1.83 -7.28
C LEU A 13 -0.74 0.79 -6.26
N CYS A 14 -2.02 0.42 -6.22
CA CYS A 14 -2.51 -0.63 -5.30
C CYS A 14 -1.85 -1.98 -5.60
N LEU A 15 -1.68 -2.35 -6.87
CA LEU A 15 -0.97 -3.59 -7.23
C LEU A 15 0.49 -3.55 -6.80
N LEU A 16 1.21 -2.48 -7.15
CA LEU A 16 2.63 -2.36 -6.86
C LEU A 16 2.89 -2.32 -5.34
N LEU A 17 2.12 -1.50 -4.62
CA LEU A 17 2.20 -1.40 -3.17
C LEU A 17 1.75 -2.68 -2.49
N GLY A 18 0.71 -3.34 -3.00
CA GLY A 18 0.21 -4.61 -2.48
C GLY A 18 1.26 -5.70 -2.55
N VAL A 19 1.89 -5.89 -3.72
CA VAL A 19 3.00 -6.84 -3.91
C VAL A 19 4.18 -6.47 -3.01
N TYR A 20 4.54 -5.19 -2.93
CA TYR A 20 5.63 -4.73 -2.08
C TYR A 20 5.37 -5.07 -0.60
N LEU A 21 4.18 -4.77 -0.07
CA LEU A 21 3.80 -5.05 1.31
C LEU A 21 3.72 -6.56 1.60
N ILE A 22 3.37 -7.37 0.61
CA ILE A 22 3.39 -8.83 0.76
C ILE A 22 4.82 -9.33 0.85
N LEU A 23 5.74 -8.88 -0.01
CA LEU A 23 7.06 -9.49 -0.16
C LEU A 23 8.14 -8.88 0.75
N ALA A 24 8.10 -7.58 1.00
CA ALA A 24 9.10 -6.87 1.80
C ALA A 24 9.34 -7.46 3.20
N PRO A 25 8.31 -7.83 4.00
CA PRO A 25 8.53 -8.34 5.35
C PRO A 25 9.08 -9.78 5.41
N TRP A 26 9.21 -10.46 4.28
CA TRP A 26 9.75 -11.83 4.19
C TRP A 26 11.12 -11.89 3.52
N ASP A 27 11.82 -10.76 3.50
CA ASP A 27 13.22 -10.69 3.07
C ASP A 27 13.43 -11.02 1.57
N LEU A 28 12.34 -11.00 0.78
CA LEU A 28 12.33 -11.40 -0.63
C LEU A 28 12.74 -10.29 -1.61
N LEU A 29 12.73 -9.02 -1.20
CA LEU A 29 12.96 -7.87 -2.11
C LEU A 29 14.22 -7.06 -1.78
N PHE A 30 14.36 -6.53 -0.56
CA PHE A 30 15.38 -5.53 -0.20
C PHE A 30 16.38 -6.03 0.86
N GLY A 31 16.51 -7.35 1.00
CA GLY A 31 17.32 -7.96 2.06
C GLY A 31 16.57 -8.03 3.39
N ASN A 32 17.31 -8.00 4.49
CA ASN A 32 16.82 -8.38 5.81
C ASN A 32 15.95 -7.27 6.45
N TRP A 33 14.63 -7.44 6.42
CA TRP A 33 13.59 -6.60 7.03
C TRP A 33 13.84 -6.31 8.52
N SER A 34 14.51 -7.23 9.23
CA SER A 34 14.86 -7.01 10.63
C SER A 34 16.11 -6.14 10.86
N GLU A 35 16.92 -5.92 9.82
CA GLU A 35 18.21 -5.22 9.91
C GLU A 35 18.20 -3.92 9.10
N ASN A 36 17.13 -3.16 9.26
CA ASN A 36 16.99 -1.85 8.64
C ASN A 36 17.77 -0.79 9.43
N TYR A 37 18.61 -0.01 8.73
CA TYR A 37 19.36 1.11 9.33
C TYR A 37 18.44 2.12 10.04
N LEU A 38 17.27 2.40 9.47
CA LEU A 38 16.26 3.26 10.10
C LEU A 38 15.74 2.69 11.41
N LEU A 39 15.57 1.37 11.49
CA LEU A 39 15.14 0.70 12.71
C LEU A 39 16.22 0.80 13.80
N ALA A 40 17.49 0.65 13.42
CA ALA A 40 18.62 0.83 14.32
C ALA A 40 18.67 2.27 14.85
N VAL A 41 18.62 3.28 13.96
CA VAL A 41 18.60 4.70 14.34
C VAL A 41 17.41 5.07 15.22
N VAL A 42 16.22 4.54 14.94
CA VAL A 42 15.03 4.79 15.78
C VAL A 42 15.18 4.13 17.13
N THR A 43 15.67 2.89 17.19
CA THR A 43 15.85 2.17 18.46
C THR A 43 16.91 2.86 19.32
N ASP A 44 18.03 3.26 18.73
CA ASP A 44 19.12 3.95 19.42
C ASP A 44 18.72 5.33 19.94
N ASN A 45 17.99 6.12 19.13
CA ASN A 45 17.57 7.46 19.54
C ASN A 45 16.41 7.47 20.53
N SER A 46 15.52 6.47 20.48
CA SER A 46 14.34 6.41 21.36
C SER A 46 14.55 5.56 22.60
N GLY A 47 15.57 4.68 22.62
CA GLY A 47 15.77 3.69 23.66
C GLY A 47 14.67 2.62 23.75
N LEU A 48 13.75 2.55 22.77
CA LEU A 48 12.57 1.69 22.79
C LEU A 48 12.82 0.40 22.00
N ASP A 49 13.45 -0.58 22.65
CA ASP A 49 13.64 -1.95 22.12
C ASP A 49 12.32 -2.66 21.73
N ILE A 50 11.19 -2.19 22.27
CA ILE A 50 9.86 -2.71 21.98
C ILE A 50 9.50 -2.50 20.49
N ILE A 51 9.92 -1.38 19.89
CA ILE A 51 9.65 -1.07 18.48
C ILE A 51 10.33 -2.11 17.59
N ARG A 52 11.61 -2.39 17.88
CA ARG A 52 12.39 -3.42 17.18
C ARG A 52 11.73 -4.78 17.30
N ARG A 53 11.39 -5.22 18.52
CA ARG A 53 10.74 -6.52 18.75
C ARG A 53 9.40 -6.64 18.04
N THR A 54 8.61 -5.57 18.00
CA THR A 54 7.31 -5.55 17.33
C THR A 54 7.49 -5.69 15.83
N VAL A 55 8.36 -4.88 15.20
CA VAL A 55 8.56 -4.89 13.73
C VAL A 55 9.18 -6.21 13.24
N VAL A 56 10.04 -6.82 14.05
CA VAL A 56 10.66 -8.12 13.72
C VAL A 56 9.68 -9.29 13.91
N SER A 57 8.64 -9.13 14.71
CA SER A 57 7.69 -10.20 15.02
C SER A 57 6.94 -10.71 13.77
N ASN A 58 6.70 -12.03 13.71
CA ASN A 58 5.90 -12.63 12.64
C ASN A 58 4.45 -12.12 12.61
N TRP A 59 3.92 -11.67 13.74
CA TRP A 59 2.60 -11.03 13.81
C TRP A 59 2.58 -9.72 13.02
N PHE A 60 3.59 -8.86 13.20
CA PHE A 60 3.69 -7.62 12.46
C PHE A 60 3.95 -7.86 10.96
N ARG A 61 4.86 -8.79 10.63
CA ARG A 61 5.07 -9.22 9.24
C ARG A 61 3.76 -9.69 8.59
N GLY A 62 2.98 -10.50 9.29
CA GLY A 62 1.66 -10.96 8.86
C GLY A 62 0.64 -9.83 8.69
N ALA A 63 0.61 -8.84 9.59
CA ALA A 63 -0.25 -7.68 9.47
C ALA A 63 0.10 -6.83 8.23
N VAL A 64 1.39 -6.61 7.97
CA VAL A 64 1.89 -5.90 6.78
C VAL A 64 1.51 -6.66 5.50
N THR A 65 1.69 -7.99 5.48
CA THR A 65 1.24 -8.83 4.36
C THR A 65 -0.28 -8.78 4.17
N GLY A 66 -1.06 -8.78 5.25
CA GLY A 66 -2.51 -8.64 5.21
C GLY A 66 -2.94 -7.32 4.55
N LEU A 67 -2.29 -6.21 4.90
CA LEU A 67 -2.50 -4.92 4.22
C LEU A 67 -2.17 -4.98 2.72
N GLY A 68 -1.12 -5.73 2.35
CA GLY A 68 -0.77 -5.96 0.97
C GLY A 68 -1.85 -6.76 0.20
N VAL A 69 -2.40 -7.81 0.82
CA VAL A 69 -3.51 -8.59 0.24
C VAL A 69 -4.74 -7.72 0.04
N VAL A 70 -5.09 -6.86 1.01
CA VAL A 70 -6.21 -5.92 0.87
C VAL A 70 -6.00 -4.97 -0.31
N ASN A 71 -4.78 -4.45 -0.51
CA ASN A 71 -4.46 -3.63 -1.68
C ASN A 71 -4.68 -4.38 -3.01
N LEU A 72 -4.27 -5.65 -3.09
CA LEU A 72 -4.52 -6.47 -4.28
C LEU A 72 -6.01 -6.68 -4.51
N LEU A 73 -6.78 -6.99 -3.47
CA LEU A 73 -8.24 -7.16 -3.57
C LEU A 73 -8.92 -5.89 -4.09
N ILE A 74 -8.54 -4.72 -3.55
CA ILE A 74 -9.05 -3.42 -4.03
C ILE A 74 -8.68 -3.20 -5.49
N ALA A 75 -7.42 -3.46 -5.88
CA ALA A 75 -6.99 -3.29 -7.26
C ALA A 75 -7.76 -4.18 -8.24
N PHE A 76 -7.96 -5.46 -7.89
CA PHE A 76 -8.75 -6.39 -8.72
C PHE A 76 -10.22 -5.99 -8.77
N TRP A 77 -10.79 -5.53 -7.65
CA TRP A 77 -12.16 -5.03 -7.61
C TRP A 77 -12.35 -3.82 -8.52
N GLU A 78 -11.43 -2.86 -8.44
CA GLU A 78 -11.44 -1.63 -9.22
C GLU A 78 -11.21 -1.90 -10.71
N ALA A 79 -10.36 -2.88 -11.04
CA ALA A 79 -10.18 -3.34 -12.41
C ALA A 79 -11.45 -4.01 -12.98
N ALA A 80 -12.19 -4.77 -12.17
CA ALA A 80 -13.44 -5.39 -12.57
C ALA A 80 -14.58 -4.37 -12.74
N HIS A 81 -14.62 -3.31 -11.92
CA HIS A 81 -15.65 -2.26 -11.94
C HIS A 81 -15.16 -0.95 -12.58
N PHE A 82 -14.18 -1.04 -13.47
CA PHE A 82 -13.45 0.12 -14.01
C PHE A 82 -14.36 1.22 -14.57
N GLU A 83 -15.36 0.86 -15.37
CA GLU A 83 -16.27 1.85 -15.99
C GLU A 83 -17.11 2.60 -14.95
N GLN A 84 -17.50 1.95 -13.85
CA GLN A 84 -18.26 2.56 -12.76
C GLN A 84 -17.40 3.56 -11.98
N SER A 85 -16.15 3.20 -11.69
CA SER A 85 -15.20 4.09 -11.01
C SER A 85 -14.85 5.33 -11.84
N VAL A 86 -14.67 5.15 -13.15
CA VAL A 86 -14.46 6.27 -14.09
C VAL A 86 -15.70 7.16 -14.16
N ALA A 87 -16.90 6.57 -14.17
CA ALA A 87 -18.16 7.31 -14.17
C ALA A 87 -18.34 8.15 -12.90
N MET A 88 -17.99 7.62 -11.72
CA MET A 88 -18.01 8.38 -10.46
C MET A 88 -17.11 9.63 -10.51
N LEU A 89 -15.88 9.48 -10.99
CA LEU A 89 -14.94 10.62 -11.11
C LEU A 89 -15.38 11.67 -12.13
N ARG A 90 -16.02 11.24 -13.23
CA ARG A 90 -16.63 12.14 -14.21
C ARG A 90 -17.85 12.88 -13.66
N GLY A 91 -18.69 12.20 -12.88
CA GLY A 91 -19.85 12.80 -12.22
C GLY A 91 -19.46 13.91 -11.24
N GLY A 92 -18.40 13.71 -10.45
CA GLY A 92 -17.87 14.71 -9.52
C GLY A 92 -17.32 15.97 -10.21
N THR A 93 -16.55 15.80 -11.29
CA THR A 93 -15.97 16.92 -12.05
C THR A 93 -17.01 17.74 -12.83
N SER A 94 -18.14 17.15 -13.22
CA SER A 94 -19.21 17.90 -13.88
C SER A 94 -20.05 18.74 -12.91
N ASN A 95 -20.11 18.38 -11.63
CA ASN A 95 -20.82 19.13 -10.60
C ASN A 95 -19.99 20.32 -10.08
N ASP A 96 -18.67 20.16 -10.02
CA ASP A 96 -17.70 21.21 -9.66
C ASP A 96 -17.72 22.41 -10.64
N LYS A 97 -17.92 22.16 -11.94
CA LYS A 97 -18.01 23.23 -12.96
C LYS A 97 -19.33 24.02 -12.98
N ARG A 98 -20.31 23.67 -12.14
CA ARG A 98 -21.61 24.37 -12.05
C ARG A 98 -21.73 25.27 -10.82
N GLN A 99 -20.72 25.30 -9.95
CA GLN A 99 -20.56 26.32 -8.91
C GLN A 99 -19.55 27.38 -9.37
#